data_AF-A0A939NDK8-F1
#
_entry.id   AF-A0A939NDK8-F1
#
_cell.length_a   1.000
_cell.length_b   1.000
_cell.length_c   1.000
_cell.angle_alpha   90.00
_cell.angle_beta   90.00
_cell.angle_gamma   90.00
#
_symmetry.space_group_name_H-M   'P 1'
#
loop_
_entity.id
_entity.type
_entity.pdbx_description
1 polymer ?
#
loop_
_entity_poly.entity_id
_entity_poly.type
_entity_poly.pdbx_seq_one_letter_code
_entity_poly.pdbx_strand_id
1 'polypeptide(L)' 'MIDEQANITVDYEEVSTEDYEQLLNRFIRPFNLAHAPLLRVKVVKCAEQRYVLLFDMHHIISDGFQLT' A
#
# COMPACT_ATOMS: atom_id res chain seq x y z
N MET A 1 -14.03 1.08 20.87
CA MET A 1 -13.48 -0.27 21.05
C MET A 1 -12.40 -0.44 20.00
N ILE A 2 -11.19 -0.81 20.40
CA ILE A 2 -10.12 -1.15 19.46
C ILE A 2 -10.44 -2.55 18.95
N ASP A 3 -10.48 -2.72 17.64
CA ASP A 3 -10.64 -4.05 17.04
C ASP A 3 -9.31 -4.80 17.21
N GLU A 4 -9.36 -5.98 17.82
CA GLU A 4 -8.17 -6.83 18.04
C GLU A 4 -7.71 -7.51 16.74
N GLN A 5 -8.51 -7.45 15.67
CA GLN A 5 -8.22 -8.07 14.39
C GLN A 5 -8.45 -7.09 13.23
N ALA A 6 -7.37 -6.78 12.50
CA ALA A 6 -7.46 -6.01 11.26
C ALA A 6 -7.23 -6.94 10.05
N ASN A 7 -8.25 -7.07 9.21
CA ASN A 7 -8.10 -7.77 7.93
C ASN A 7 -7.45 -6.84 6.91
N ILE A 8 -6.17 -7.10 6.62
CA ILE A 8 -5.42 -6.39 5.58
C ILE A 8 -5.38 -7.27 4.34
N THR A 9 -5.86 -6.76 3.21
CA THR A 9 -5.70 -7.42 1.92
C THR A 9 -4.36 -7.01 1.33
N VAL A 10 -3.56 -7.99 0.91
CA VAL A 10 -2.30 -7.75 0.19
C VAL A 10 -2.54 -8.05 -1.28
N ASP A 11 -2.51 -7.02 -2.10
CA ASP A 11 -2.66 -7.17 -3.55
C ASP A 11 -1.36 -7.65 -4.19
N TYR A 12 -1.44 -8.44 -5.25
CA TYR A 12 -0.31 -8.85 -6.06
C TYR A 12 -0.50 -8.47 -7.53
N GLU A 13 0.52 -7.90 -8.15
CA GLU A 13 0.48 -7.50 -9.56
C GLU A 13 1.85 -7.70 -10.23
N GLU A 14 1.86 -8.23 -11.45
CA GLU A 14 3.05 -8.24 -12.31
C GLU A 14 2.97 -7.06 -13.28
N VAL A 15 4.03 -6.26 -13.36
CA VAL A 15 4.07 -5.05 -14.18
C VAL A 15 5.45 -4.91 -14.79
N SER A 16 5.54 -4.31 -15.97
CA SER A 16 6.84 -3.97 -16.56
C SER A 16 7.56 -2.91 -15.72
N THR A 17 8.86 -2.73 -15.93
CA THR A 17 9.60 -1.67 -15.23
C THR A 17 9.14 -0.28 -15.72
N GLU A 18 8.70 -0.18 -16.96
CA GLU A 18 8.22 1.06 -17.60
C GLU A 18 6.88 1.54 -17.02
N ASP A 19 6.05 0.64 -16.52
CA ASP A 19 4.72 0.94 -15.98
C ASP A 19 4.73 1.29 -14.48
N TYR A 20 5.90 1.24 -13.84
CA TYR A 20 6.05 1.45 -12.39
C TYR A 20 5.54 2.81 -11.90
N GLU A 21 5.81 3.89 -12.65
CA GLU A 21 5.35 5.24 -12.31
C GLU A 21 3.82 5.36 -12.32
N GLN A 22 3.16 4.71 -13.29
CA GLN A 22 1.69 4.70 -13.36
C GLN A 22 1.10 3.91 -12.18
N LEU A 23 1.78 2.83 -11.77
CA LEU A 23 1.41 2.04 -10.61
C LEU A 23 1.48 2.85 -9.31
N LEU A 24 2.57 3.59 -9.09
CA LEU A 24 2.72 4.45 -7.90
C LEU A 24 1.61 5.50 -7.80
N ASN A 25 1.31 6.18 -8.92
CA ASN A 25 0.27 7.21 -8.97
C ASN A 25 -1.14 6.65 -8.67
N ARG A 26 -1.40 5.38 -9.01
CA ARG A 26 -2.68 4.71 -8.69
C ARG A 26 -2.71 4.17 -7.27
N PHE A 27 -1.55 3.83 -6.72
CA PHE A 27 -1.43 3.26 -5.38
C PHE A 27 -1.67 4.32 -4.31
N ILE A 28 -0.99 5.47 -4.42
CA ILE A 28 -1.08 6.59 -3.46
C ILE A 28 -2.39 7.33 -3.69
N ARG A 29 -3.32 7.22 -2.75
CA ARG A 29 -4.61 7.90 -2.81
C ARG A 29 -5.18 8.18 -1.42
N PRO A 30 -6.06 9.17 -1.26
CA PRO A 30 -6.67 9.47 0.03
C PRO A 30 -7.33 8.23 0.65
N PHE A 31 -7.26 8.13 1.98
CA PHE A 31 -8.01 7.15 2.75
C PHE A 31 -9.37 7.71 3.15
N ASN A 32 -10.39 6.87 3.15
CA ASN A 32 -11.66 7.21 3.77
C ASN A 32 -11.56 6.91 5.27
N LEU A 33 -11.41 7.95 6.10
CA LEU A 33 -11.20 7.83 7.55
C LEU A 33 -12.36 7.17 8.30
N ALA A 34 -13.55 7.10 7.69
CA ALA A 34 -14.71 6.41 8.28
C ALA A 34 -14.64 4.88 8.12
N HIS A 35 -13.73 4.35 7.30
CA HIS A 35 -13.65 2.93 7.00
C HIS A 35 -12.22 2.40 7.20
N ALA A 36 -12.09 1.39 8.06
CA ALA A 36 -10.87 0.61 8.18
C ALA A 36 -10.75 -0.40 7.01
N PRO A 37 -9.53 -0.88 6.68
CA PRO A 37 -8.24 -0.48 7.24
C PRO A 37 -7.68 0.81 6.59
N LEU A 38 -7.04 1.67 7.39
CA LEU A 38 -6.32 2.86 6.90
C LEU A 38 -4.88 2.53 6.47
N LEU A 39 -4.71 1.34 5.91
CA LEU A 39 -3.46 0.74 5.46
C LEU A 39 -3.69 0.02 4.13
N ARG A 40 -2.78 0.20 3.18
CA ARG A 40 -2.73 -0.53 1.90
C ARG A 40 -1.36 -1.15 1.72
N VAL A 41 -1.36 -2.40 1.25
CA VAL A 41 -0.14 -3.15 0.94
C VAL A 41 -0.30 -3.80 -0.42
N LYS A 42 0.71 -3.66 -1.28
CA LYS A 42 0.76 -4.35 -2.57
C LYS A 42 2.16 -4.89 -2.84
N VAL A 43 2.25 -6.12 -3.33
CA VAL A 43 3.48 -6.73 -3.83
C VAL A 43 3.47 -6.65 -5.35
N VAL A 44 4.54 -6.10 -5.90
CA VAL A 44 4.68 -5.84 -7.32
C VAL A 44 5.88 -6.60 -7.84
N LYS A 45 5.71 -7.46 -8.83
CA LYS A 45 6.84 -8.08 -9.53
C LYS A 45 7.15 -7.27 -10.79
N CYS A 46 8.36 -6.72 -10.85
CA CYS A 46 8.81 -5.88 -11.97
C CYS A 46 9.90 -6.49 -12.86
N ALA A 47 10.45 -7.65 -12.46
CA ALA A 47 11.29 -8.53 -13.27
C ALA A 47 11.30 -9.95 -12.68
N GLU A 48 11.92 -10.93 -13.35
CA GLU A 48 11.95 -12.34 -12.90
C GLU A 48 12.29 -12.54 -11.41
N GLN A 49 13.22 -11.74 -10.88
CA GLN A 49 13.67 -11.81 -9.48
C GLN A 49 13.63 -10.45 -8.78
N ARG A 50 12.83 -9.50 -9.28
CA ARG A 50 12.71 -8.17 -8.68
C ARG A 50 11.28 -7.92 -8.24
N TYR A 51 11.13 -7.67 -6.95
CA TYR A 51 9.86 -7.39 -6.31
C TYR A 51 9.96 -6.06 -5.55
N VAL A 52 8.86 -5.31 -5.58
CA VAL A 52 8.68 -4.09 -4.82
C VAL A 52 7.49 -4.27 -3.89
N LEU A 53 7.68 -3.93 -2.62
CA LEU A 53 6.60 -3.84 -1.65
C LEU A 53 6.14 -2.38 -1.58
N LEU A 54 4.91 -2.13 -2.02
CA LEU A 54 4.25 -0.85 -1.83
C LEU A 54 3.45 -0.87 -0.54
N PHE A 55 3.63 0.19 0.25
CA PHE A 55 3.05 0.31 1.58
C PHE A 55 2.63 1.78 1.79
N ASP A 56 1.34 2.00 2.05
CA ASP A 56 0.76 3.33 2.27
C ASP A 56 -0.18 3.27 3.48
N MET A 57 -0.02 4.20 4.43
CA MET A 57 -0.81 4.23 5.66
C MET A 57 -1.22 5.67 6.02
N HIS A 58 -2.39 5.83 6.63
CA HIS A 58 -2.79 7.14 7.14
C HIS A 58 -2.11 7.43 8.49
N HIS A 59 -1.47 8.59 8.63
CA HIS A 59 -0.78 9.03 9.86
C HIS A 59 -1.67 9.06 11.12
N ILE A 60 -3.00 9.12 10.98
CA ILE A 60 -3.91 9.01 12.15
C ILE A 60 -3.81 7.66 12.88
N ILE A 61 -3.32 6.61 12.20
CA ILE A 61 -3.09 5.27 12.78
C ILE A 61 -1.60 4.98 13.04
N SER A 62 -0.71 5.97 12.86
CA SER A 62 0.73 5.81 13.09
C SER A 62 1.38 7.15 13.42
N ASP A 63 1.99 7.24 14.61
CA ASP A 63 2.83 8.38 15.02
C ASP A 63 4.24 8.36 14.36
N GLY A 64 4.49 7.46 13.42
CA GLY A 64 5.79 7.24 12.77
C GLY A 64 5.83 7.72 11.33
N PHE A 65 6.55 8.84 11.11
CA PHE A 65 7.21 9.34 9.90
C PHE A 65 6.63 8.88 8.53
N GLN A 66 6.15 9.84 7.72
CA GLN A 66 5.95 9.60 6.29
C GLN A 66 7.26 9.11 5.66
N LEU A 67 7.33 7.83 5.30
CA LEU A 67 8.40 7.33 4.44
C LEU A 67 8.06 7.82 3.03
N THR A 68 8.69 8.93 2.64
CA THR A 68 8.67 9.45 1.26
C THR A 68 9.52 8.56 0.37
#